data_AF-A0AAD9QU77-F1
#
_entry.id   AF-A0AAD9QU77-F1
#
_cell.length_a   1.000
_cell.length_b   1.000
_cell.length_c   1.000
_cell.angle_alpha   90.00
_cell.angle_beta   90.00
_cell.angle_gamma   90.00
#
_symmetry.space_group_name_H-M   'P 1'
#
loop_
_entity.id
_entity.type
_entity.pdbx_description
1 polymer ?
#
loop_
_entity_poly.entity_id
_entity_poly.type
_entity_poly.pdbx_seq_one_letter_code
_entity_poly.pdbx_strand_id
1 'polypeptide(L)'
;MASNPKIAKRIGSVIKLKPEKYEEYKKLHADVWPQVLKRIYDSNIRNFTIYYDKYHGLLFSHLEYIGDDLEGDMAAIGKDPVTRDWWKVCEPCQESLDWTGPPPSEGGQGGNWWAPIEEVFHNGHPATQYKEN
;
A
#
# COMPACT_ATOMS: atom_id res chain seq x y z
N MET A 1 34.28 6.38 5.96
CA MET A 1 33.56 5.33 6.70
C MET A 1 32.35 4.96 5.86
N ALA A 2 32.17 3.68 5.51
CA ALA A 2 30.98 3.26 4.77
C ALA A 2 29.76 3.44 5.70
N SER A 3 28.76 4.22 5.28
CA SER A 3 27.50 4.34 6.00
C SER A 3 26.87 2.96 6.12
N ASN A 4 26.44 2.57 7.33
CA ASN A 4 25.65 1.36 7.49
C ASN A 4 24.46 1.39 6.51
N PRO A 5 24.16 0.29 5.79
CA PRO A 5 23.02 0.27 4.89
C PRO A 5 21.74 0.48 5.69
N LYS A 6 20.93 1.45 5.27
CA LYS A 6 19.62 1.71 5.85
C LYS A 6 18.75 0.46 5.67
N ILE A 7 18.32 -0.14 6.77
CA ILE A 7 17.44 -1.31 6.73
C ILE A 7 16.03 -0.83 6.44
N ALA A 8 15.43 -1.34 5.37
CA ALA A 8 14.04 -1.03 5.02
C ALA A 8 13.08 -1.50 6.13
N LYS A 9 12.06 -0.68 6.43
CA LYS A 9 10.95 -1.06 7.30
C LYS A 9 9.91 -1.80 6.46
N ARG A 10 9.65 -3.07 6.76
CA ARG A 10 8.59 -3.83 6.10
C ARG A 10 7.26 -3.52 6.77
N ILE A 11 6.21 -3.35 5.97
CA ILE A 11 4.88 -3.03 6.44
C ILE A 11 3.90 -3.99 5.77
N GLY A 12 3.13 -4.69 6.60
CA GLY A 12 2.03 -5.54 6.18
C GLY A 12 0.69 -4.88 6.53
N SER A 13 -0.31 -4.99 5.65
CA SER A 13 -1.68 -4.58 5.97
C SER A 13 -2.70 -5.42 5.21
N VAL A 14 -3.90 -5.55 5.76
CA VAL A 14 -4.99 -6.33 5.16
C VAL A 14 -6.26 -5.49 4.99
N ILE A 15 -7.06 -5.83 3.98
CA ILE A 15 -8.40 -5.29 3.75
C ILE A 15 -9.26 -6.38 3.12
N LYS A 16 -10.59 -6.33 3.24
CA LYS A 16 -11.44 -7.23 2.46
C LYS A 16 -11.57 -6.73 1.02
N LEU A 17 -11.64 -7.67 0.10
CA LEU A 17 -12.10 -7.45 -1.26
C LEU A 17 -13.52 -7.99 -1.39
N LYS A 18 -14.43 -7.17 -1.90
CA LYS A 18 -15.78 -7.62 -2.24
C LYS A 18 -15.68 -8.70 -3.32
N PRO A 19 -16.21 -9.92 -3.11
CA PRO A 19 -16.00 -11.04 -4.03
C PRO A 19 -16.42 -10.73 -5.47
N GLU A 20 -17.52 -10.00 -5.65
CA GLU A 20 -18.05 -9.59 -6.94
C GLU A 20 -17.18 -8.54 -7.67
N LYS A 21 -16.20 -7.95 -6.98
CA LYS A 21 -15.29 -6.93 -7.52
C LYS A 21 -13.89 -7.47 -7.82
N TYR A 22 -13.66 -8.77 -7.66
CA TYR A 22 -12.33 -9.36 -7.88
C TYR A 22 -11.73 -9.06 -9.27
N GLU A 23 -12.48 -9.32 -10.34
CA GLU A 23 -12.00 -9.10 -11.70
C GLU A 23 -11.76 -7.61 -12.00
N GLU A 24 -12.62 -6.73 -11.47
CA GLU A 24 -12.45 -5.28 -11.60
C GLU A 24 -11.18 -4.81 -10.87
N TYR A 25 -10.98 -5.24 -9.63
CA TYR A 25 -9.81 -4.89 -8.84
C TYR A 25 -8.51 -5.38 -9.51
N LYS A 26 -8.51 -6.60 -10.02
CA LYS A 26 -7.38 -7.19 -10.76
C LYS A 26 -7.09 -6.41 -12.04
N LYS A 27 -8.11 -6.03 -12.79
CA LYS A 27 -7.95 -5.22 -14.02
C LYS A 27 -7.38 -3.84 -13.70
N LEU A 28 -7.88 -3.16 -12.67
CA LEU A 28 -7.33 -1.89 -12.21
C LEU A 28 -5.82 -2.04 -11.92
N HIS A 29 -5.44 -3.02 -11.09
CA HIS A 29 -4.05 -3.18 -10.65
C HIS A 29 -3.11 -3.77 -11.72
N ALA A 30 -3.63 -4.28 -12.83
CA ALA A 30 -2.83 -4.63 -14.00
C ALA A 30 -2.39 -3.40 -14.82
N ASP A 31 -3.07 -2.26 -14.64
CA ASP A 31 -2.83 -1.02 -15.38
C ASP A 31 -2.90 0.20 -14.44
N VAL A 32 -2.12 0.15 -13.35
CA VAL A 32 -2.04 1.24 -12.37
C VAL A 32 -1.55 2.51 -13.06
N TRP A 33 -2.21 3.63 -12.78
CA TRP A 33 -1.85 4.91 -13.39
C TRP A 33 -0.39 5.29 -13.09
N PRO A 34 0.42 5.65 -14.09
CA PRO A 34 1.85 5.93 -13.90
C PRO A 34 2.16 6.99 -12.83
N GLN A 35 1.31 8.00 -12.69
CA GLN A 35 1.45 9.06 -11.69
C GLN A 35 1.26 8.54 -10.26
N VAL A 36 0.38 7.55 -10.07
CA VAL A 36 0.17 6.89 -8.76
C VAL A 36 1.41 6.08 -8.39
N LEU A 37 1.95 5.30 -9.35
CA LEU A 37 3.21 4.56 -9.15
C LEU A 37 4.37 5.51 -8.82
N LYS A 38 4.45 6.64 -9.54
CA LYS A 38 5.46 7.67 -9.27
C LYS A 38 5.30 8.24 -7.84
N ARG A 39 4.08 8.59 -7.43
CA ARG A 39 3.81 9.11 -6.08
C ARG A 39 4.23 8.12 -5.00
N ILE A 40 3.91 6.83 -5.16
CA ILE A 40 4.34 5.77 -4.25
C ILE A 40 5.88 5.69 -4.19
N TYR A 41 6.54 5.73 -5.35
CA TYR A 41 8.00 5.68 -5.42
C TYR A 41 8.67 6.91 -4.78
N ASP A 42 8.16 8.11 -5.04
CA ASP A 42 8.65 9.37 -4.46
C ASP A 42 8.48 9.37 -2.92
N SER A 43 7.46 8.69 -2.41
CA SER A 43 7.19 8.48 -0.98
C SER A 43 7.97 7.30 -0.36
N ASN A 44 9.13 6.96 -0.94
CA ASN A 44 10.07 5.96 -0.42
C ASN A 44 9.51 4.54 -0.21
N ILE A 45 8.43 4.18 -0.91
CA ILE A 45 7.86 2.83 -0.90
C ILE A 45 8.49 1.99 -2.03
N ARG A 46 8.98 0.79 -1.69
CA ARG A 46 9.59 -0.19 -2.59
C ARG A 46 8.93 -1.56 -2.38
N ASN A 47 9.14 -2.47 -3.33
CA ASN A 47 8.66 -3.86 -3.27
C ASN A 47 7.19 -4.00 -2.86
N PHE A 48 6.36 -3.04 -3.29
CA PHE A 48 4.95 -3.00 -2.93
C PHE A 48 4.18 -4.06 -3.74
N THR A 49 3.67 -5.06 -3.02
CA THR A 49 2.93 -6.18 -3.59
C THR A 49 1.58 -6.32 -2.89
N ILE A 50 0.53 -6.62 -3.66
CA ILE A 50 -0.79 -6.95 -3.14
C ILE A 50 -1.14 -8.37 -3.57
N TYR A 51 -1.40 -9.23 -2.59
CA TYR A 51 -1.85 -10.61 -2.76
C TYR A 51 -3.35 -10.69 -2.50
N TYR A 52 -4.03 -11.64 -3.12
CA TYR A 52 -5.44 -11.94 -2.84
C TYR A 52 -5.58 -13.36 -2.29
N ASP A 53 -6.16 -13.46 -1.10
CA ASP A 53 -6.60 -14.71 -0.50
C ASP A 53 -8.08 -14.94 -0.82
N LYS A 54 -8.33 -15.79 -1.81
CA LYS A 54 -9.67 -16.18 -2.25
C LYS A 54 -10.49 -16.95 -1.20
N TYR A 55 -9.87 -17.53 -0.18
CA TYR A 55 -10.58 -18.34 0.82
C TYR A 55 -11.24 -17.46 1.87
N HIS A 56 -10.60 -16.35 2.24
CA HIS A 56 -11.10 -15.40 3.24
C HIS A 56 -11.57 -14.07 2.62
N GLY A 57 -11.40 -13.89 1.31
CA GLY A 57 -11.75 -12.64 0.63
C GLY A 57 -10.88 -11.46 1.05
N LEU A 58 -9.62 -11.72 1.43
CA LEU A 58 -8.70 -10.70 1.92
C LEU A 58 -7.67 -10.32 0.87
N LEU A 59 -7.36 -9.04 0.77
CA LEU A 59 -6.14 -8.56 0.16
C LEU A 59 -5.09 -8.40 1.25
N PHE A 60 -3.88 -8.90 0.99
CA PHE A 60 -2.71 -8.67 1.81
C PHE A 60 -1.74 -7.77 1.04
N SER A 61 -1.42 -6.62 1.61
CA SER A 61 -0.40 -5.71 1.12
C SER A 61 0.91 -5.92 1.87
N HIS A 62 2.01 -5.98 1.14
CA HIS A 62 3.37 -5.97 1.65
C HIS A 62 4.14 -4.85 0.97
N LEU A 63 4.83 -4.01 1.74
CA LEU A 63 5.75 -3.01 1.18
C LEU A 63 7.00 -2.86 2.03
N GLU A 64 8.05 -2.31 1.42
CA GLU A 64 9.29 -1.93 2.06
C GLU A 64 9.45 -0.41 2.01
N TYR A 65 9.51 0.22 3.17
CA TYR A 65 9.71 1.65 3.31
C TYR A 65 11.18 1.97 3.58
N ILE A 66 11.78 2.82 2.75
CA ILE A 66 13.20 3.20 2.83
C ILE A 66 13.44 4.67 3.24
N GLY A 67 12.38 5.41 3.60
CA GLY A 67 12.45 6.82 4.00
C GLY A 67 12.69 7.00 5.50
N ASP A 68 12.71 8.25 5.97
CA ASP A 68 12.95 8.60 7.39
C ASP A 68 11.71 9.20 8.07
N ASP A 69 10.66 9.52 7.32
CA ASP A 69 9.43 10.15 7.80
C ASP A 69 8.21 9.46 7.15
N LEU A 70 7.84 8.31 7.70
CA LEU A 70 6.73 7.51 7.17
C LEU A 70 5.41 8.27 7.22
N GLU A 71 5.18 9.06 8.28
CA GLU A 71 3.95 9.83 8.44
C GLU A 71 3.86 10.93 7.38
N GLY A 72 4.95 11.68 7.17
CA GLY A 72 5.04 12.70 6.13
C GLY A 72 4.87 12.12 4.73
N ASP A 73 5.51 10.98 4.44
CA ASP A 73 5.41 10.32 3.13
C ASP A 73 4.00 9.79 2.87
N MET A 74 3.33 9.17 3.86
CA MET A 74 1.95 8.73 3.75
C MET A 74 0.98 9.91 3.62
N ALA A 75 1.23 11.01 4.33
CA ALA A 75 0.44 12.24 4.19
C ALA A 75 0.60 12.86 2.80
N ALA A 76 1.78 12.79 2.20
CA ALA A 76 2.02 13.24 0.83
C ALA A 76 1.24 12.41 -0.21
N ILE A 77 1.15 11.10 -0.01
CA ILE A 77 0.29 10.20 -0.81
C ILE A 77 -1.18 10.63 -0.69
N GLY A 78 -1.68 10.82 0.54
CA GLY A 78 -3.07 11.22 0.77
C GLY A 78 -3.46 12.61 0.27
N LYS A 79 -2.48 13.51 0.11
CA LYS A 79 -2.70 14.86 -0.45
C LYS A 79 -2.62 14.88 -1.98
N ASP A 80 -2.09 13.84 -2.61
CA ASP A 80 -1.95 13.80 -4.07
C ASP A 80 -3.32 13.61 -4.75
N PRO A 81 -3.74 14.54 -5.63
CA PRO A 81 -5.06 14.49 -6.22
C PRO A 81 -5.25 13.29 -7.15
N VAL A 82 -4.19 12.84 -7.85
CA VAL A 82 -4.27 11.70 -8.76
C VAL A 82 -4.40 10.40 -7.98
N THR A 83 -3.67 10.26 -6.87
CA THR A 83 -3.86 9.15 -5.93
C THR A 83 -5.28 9.13 -5.37
N ARG A 84 -5.86 10.28 -5.00
CA ARG A 84 -7.25 10.32 -4.52
C ARG A 84 -8.24 9.91 -5.59
N ASP A 85 -8.04 10.31 -6.85
CA ASP A 85 -8.89 9.87 -7.96
C ASP A 85 -8.74 8.37 -8.24
N TRP A 86 -7.53 7.83 -8.10
CA TRP A 86 -7.28 6.40 -8.15
C TRP A 86 -8.01 5.66 -7.03
N TRP A 87 -7.99 6.19 -5.81
CA TRP A 87 -8.72 5.60 -4.69
C TRP A 87 -10.23 5.54 -4.94
N LYS A 88 -10.84 6.55 -5.58
CA LYS A 88 -12.28 6.52 -5.91
C LYS A 88 -12.69 5.31 -6.75
N VAL A 89 -11.78 4.76 -7.57
CA VAL A 89 -12.07 3.54 -8.36
C VAL A 89 -11.69 2.25 -7.62
N CYS A 90 -10.74 2.29 -6.67
CA CYS A 90 -10.35 1.14 -5.87
C CYS A 90 -11.24 0.90 -4.65
N GLU A 91 -11.60 1.96 -3.91
CA GLU A 91 -12.37 1.89 -2.66
C GLU A 91 -13.72 1.17 -2.82
N PRO A 92 -14.48 1.33 -3.93
CA PRO A 92 -15.71 0.56 -4.12
C PRO A 92 -15.51 -0.96 -4.17
N CYS A 93 -14.30 -1.42 -4.53
CA CYS A 93 -13.94 -2.84 -4.53
C CYS A 93 -13.63 -3.38 -3.13
N GLN A 94 -13.36 -2.49 -2.17
CA GLN A 94 -12.80 -2.83 -0.86
C GLN A 94 -13.86 -2.71 0.25
N GLU A 95 -13.60 -3.39 1.37
CA GLU A 95 -14.31 -3.22 2.63
C GLU A 95 -13.28 -3.21 3.77
N SER A 96 -13.19 -2.10 4.49
CA SER A 96 -12.26 -1.95 5.60
C SER A 96 -12.69 -2.75 6.83
N LEU A 97 -11.71 -3.21 7.62
CA LEU A 97 -11.93 -3.91 8.88
C LEU A 97 -12.04 -2.97 10.09
N ASP A 98 -11.51 -1.74 9.98
CA ASP A 98 -11.35 -0.79 11.10
C ASP A 98 -11.91 0.61 10.77
N TRP A 99 -12.18 0.91 9.50
CA TRP A 99 -12.62 2.24 9.09
C TRP A 99 -14.11 2.48 9.31
N THR A 100 -14.44 3.61 9.92
CA THR A 100 -15.81 4.02 10.26
C THR A 100 -16.27 5.33 9.59
N GLY A 101 -15.37 6.05 8.93
CA GLY A 101 -15.64 7.34 8.29
C GLY A 101 -16.04 7.24 6.81
N PRO A 102 -16.26 8.38 6.13
CA PRO A 102 -16.34 8.45 4.68
C PRO A 102 -15.06 7.89 4.02
N PRO A 103 -15.08 7.51 2.73
CA PRO A 103 -13.88 7.00 2.07
C PRO A 103 -12.68 7.97 2.14
N PRO A 104 -11.44 7.47 2.29
CA PRO A 104 -10.23 8.28 2.30
C PRO A 104 -10.10 9.23 1.10
N SER A 105 -10.54 8.81 -0.09
CA SER A 105 -10.54 9.66 -1.29
C SER A 105 -11.37 10.95 -1.13
N GLU A 106 -12.35 10.95 -0.23
CA GLU A 106 -13.21 12.09 0.10
C GLU A 106 -12.69 12.90 1.30
N GLY A 107 -11.53 12.54 1.85
CA GLY A 107 -10.95 13.19 3.03
C GLY A 107 -11.56 12.69 4.35
N GLY A 108 -12.21 11.53 4.33
CA GLY A 108 -12.73 10.91 5.55
C GLY A 108 -11.65 10.57 6.56
N GLN A 109 -12.05 10.46 7.82
CA GLN A 109 -11.21 10.00 8.93
C GLN A 109 -12.04 9.01 9.74
N GLY A 110 -11.45 7.89 10.15
CA GLY A 110 -12.21 6.91 10.91
C GLY A 110 -11.48 5.62 11.30
N GLY A 111 -10.16 5.64 11.41
CA GLY A 111 -9.34 4.45 11.70
C GLY A 111 -8.35 4.16 10.58
N ASN A 112 -8.06 2.89 10.33
CA ASN A 112 -7.19 2.46 9.24
C ASN A 112 -8.01 1.90 8.06
N TRP A 113 -7.89 2.48 6.86
CA TRP A 113 -8.57 1.93 5.68
C TRP A 113 -8.08 0.50 5.40
N TRP A 114 -6.75 0.33 5.32
CA TRP A 114 -6.09 -0.98 5.39
C TRP A 114 -5.65 -1.24 6.83
N ALA A 115 -6.10 -2.33 7.43
CA ALA A 115 -5.76 -2.68 8.80
C ALA A 115 -4.30 -3.15 8.89
N PRO A 116 -3.44 -2.53 9.72
CA PRO A 116 -2.05 -2.95 9.86
C PRO A 116 -1.96 -4.34 10.50
N ILE A 117 -0.94 -5.11 10.12
CA ILE A 117 -0.62 -6.40 10.75
C ILE A 117 0.82 -6.42 11.27
N GLU A 118 1.09 -7.25 12.27
CA GLU A 118 2.39 -7.38 12.91
C GLU A 118 3.37 -8.23 12.08
N GLU A 119 4.57 -7.70 11.84
CA GLU A 119 5.70 -8.50 11.36
C GLU A 119 6.27 -9.31 12.53
N VAL A 120 5.85 -10.57 12.66
CA VAL A 120 6.32 -11.46 13.75
C VAL A 120 7.65 -12.15 13.44
N PHE A 121 8.07 -12.17 12.17
CA PHE A 121 9.29 -12.82 11.73
C PHE A 121 9.75 -12.30 10.35
N HIS A 122 11.07 -12.20 10.19
CA HIS A 122 11.72 -12.02 8.91
C HIS A 122 13.07 -12.73 8.93
N ASN A 123 13.41 -13.43 7.84
CA ASN A 123 14.70 -14.06 7.64
C ASN A 123 15.31 -13.59 6.31
N GLY A 124 16.17 -12.58 6.36
CA GLY A 124 16.78 -11.97 5.18
C GLY A 124 17.62 -10.72 5.50
N HIS A 125 18.53 -10.38 4.57
CA HIS A 125 19.36 -9.16 4.58
C HIS A 125 18.54 -7.92 4.19
N PRO A 126 19.06 -6.67 4.36
CA PRO A 126 18.44 -5.45 3.83
C PRO A 126 17.98 -5.63 2.38
N ALA A 127 16.81 -5.06 2.06
CA ALA A 127 16.14 -5.12 0.76
C ALA A 127 17.15 -5.25 -0.38
N THR A 128 17.09 -6.37 -1.11
CA THR A 128 18.00 -6.75 -2.18
C THR A 128 18.44 -5.55 -3.00
N GLN A 129 19.76 -5.32 -3.11
CA GLN A 129 20.31 -4.39 -4.08
C GLN A 129 19.73 -4.74 -5.46
N TYR A 130 18.83 -3.91 -5.97
CA TYR A 130 18.47 -3.95 -7.38
C TYR A 130 19.75 -3.58 -8.13
N LYS A 131 20.36 -4.55 -8.81
CA LYS A 131 21.36 -4.23 -9.84
C LYS A 131 20.61 -3.51 -10.94
N GLU A 132 20.92 -2.23 -11.12
CA GLU A 132 20.70 -1.59 -12.42
C GLU A 132 21.57 -2.37 -13.43
N ASN A 133 20.92 -2.89 -14.47
CA ASN A 133 21.63 -3.36 -15.66
C ASN A 133 22.06 -2.15 -16.49
#